data_AF-A0A920GNB1-F1
#
_entry.id   AF-A0A920GNB1-F1
#
_cell.length_a   1.000
_cell.length_b   1.000
_cell.length_c   1.000
_cell.angle_alpha   90.00
_cell.angle_beta   90.00
_cell.angle_gamma   90.00
#
_symmetry.space_group_name_H-M   'P 1'
#
loop_
_entity.id
_entity.type
_entity.pdbx_description
1 polymer ?
#
loop_
_entity_poly.entity_id
_entity_poly.type
_entity_poly.pdbx_seq_one_letter_code
_entity_poly.pdbx_strand_id
1 'polypeptide(L)' 'MKIAWQHLGLRLEPSGAVALGALLEKPELFLGQRILVTLTGGNVDEHRFSECLALAR' A
#
# COMPACT_ATOMS: atom_id res chain seq x y z
N MET A 1 -1.54 -2.15 -1.42
CA MET A 1 -0.76 -3.32 -0.95
C MET A 1 0.21 -3.83 -2.02
N LYS A 2 -0.25 -4.21 -3.22
CA LYS A 2 0.56 -4.73 -4.33
C LYS A 2 1.86 -3.97 -4.60
N ILE A 3 1.78 -2.64 -4.72
CA ILE A 3 2.95 -1.77 -4.94
C ILE A 3 3.97 -1.87 -3.79
N ALA A 4 3.54 -1.80 -2.53
CA ALA A 4 4.44 -1.94 -1.39
C ALA A 4 5.13 -3.31 -1.33
N TRP A 5 4.42 -4.38 -1.68
CA TRP A 5 5.02 -5.71 -1.77
C TRP A 5 6.06 -5.80 -2.89
N GLN A 6 5.70 -5.40 -4.11
CA GLN A 6 6.55 -5.55 -5.30
C GLN A 6 7.79 -4.66 -5.27
N HIS A 7 7.69 -3.45 -4.72
CA HIS A 7 8.76 -2.46 -4.78
C HIS A 7 9.51 -2.28 -3.46
N LEU A 8 8.90 -2.59 -2.32
CA LEU A 8 9.51 -2.40 -0.99
C LEU A 8 9.72 -3.73 -0.25
N GLY A 9 9.16 -4.85 -0.74
CA GLY A 9 9.19 -6.13 -0.03
C GLY A 9 8.37 -6.16 1.25
N LEU A 10 7.47 -5.18 1.45
CA LEU A 10 6.69 -5.04 2.68
C LEU A 10 5.33 -5.72 2.55
N ARG A 11 5.04 -6.64 3.47
CA ARG A 11 3.71 -7.25 3.62
C ARG A 11 2.85 -6.36 4.53
N LEU A 12 1.89 -5.65 3.92
CA LEU A 12 0.95 -4.78 4.61
C LEU A 12 -0.44 -5.44 4.69
N GLU A 13 -1.17 -5.17 5.76
CA GLU A 13 -2.62 -5.40 5.78
C GLU A 13 -3.35 -4.29 5.00
N PRO A 14 -4.62 -4.47 4.61
CA PRO A 14 -5.36 -3.45 3.85
C PRO A 14 -5.41 -2.07 4.53
N SER A 15 -5.74 -2.02 5.82
CA SER A 15 -5.74 -0.79 6.64
C SER A 15 -4.37 -0.11 6.69
N GLY A 16 -3.31 -0.91 6.78
CA GLY A 16 -1.91 -0.45 6.81
C GLY A 16 -1.44 0.24 5.53
N ALA A 17 -2.13 0.02 4.41
CA ALA A 17 -1.78 0.55 3.10
C ALA A 17 -2.64 1.74 2.64
N VAL A 18 -3.61 2.19 3.44
CA VAL A 18 -4.61 3.21 3.03
C VAL A 18 -3.94 4.53 2.64
N ALA A 19 -2.99 5.02 3.44
CA ALA A 19 -2.31 6.29 3.14
C ALA A 19 -1.52 6.23 1.82
N LEU A 20 -0.84 5.11 1.56
CA LEU A 20 -0.15 4.88 0.30
C LEU A 20 -1.13 4.81 -0.88
N GLY A 21 -2.27 4.12 -0.69
CA GLY A 21 -3.32 4.05 -1.71
C GLY A 21 -3.87 5.43 -2.06
N ALA A 22 -4.15 6.26 -1.05
CA ALA A 22 -4.65 7.62 -1.27
C ALA A 22 -3.66 8.51 -2.04
N LEU A 23 -2.36 8.37 -1.76
CA LEU A 23 -1.33 9.09 -2.51
C LEU A 23 -1.25 8.64 -3.97
N LEU A 24 -1.30 7.33 -4.21
CA LEU A 24 -1.19 6.74 -5.55
C LEU A 24 -2.43 6.95 -6.42
N GLU A 25 -3.60 7.16 -5.82
CA GLU A 25 -4.84 7.45 -6.55
C GLU A 25 -4.83 8.86 -7.19
N LYS A 26 -4.12 9.81 -6.58
CA LYS A 26 -4.05 11.21 -7.04
C LYS A 26 -2.62 11.77 -6.97
N PRO A 27 -1.66 11.18 -7.69
CA PRO A 27 -0.25 11.56 -7.60
C PRO A 27 0.00 13.02 -8.04
N GLU A 28 -0.84 13.55 -8.93
CA GLU A 28 -0.75 14.93 -9.43
C GLU A 28 -0.85 15.99 -8.35
N LEU A 29 -1.56 15.70 -7.24
CA LEU A 29 -1.70 16.61 -6.11
C LEU A 29 -0.40 16.79 -5.32
N PHE A 30 0.57 15.89 -5.50
CA PHE A 30 1.80 15.80 -4.71
C PHE A 30 3.08 16.04 -5.53
N LEU A 31 2.96 16.45 -6.80
CA LEU A 31 4.12 16.70 -7.67
C LEU A 31 5.05 17.78 -7.09
N GLY A 32 6.35 17.52 -7.17
CA GLY A 32 7.40 18.43 -6.67
C GLY A 32 7.53 18.49 -5.14
N GLN A 33 6.72 17.72 -4.39
CA GLN A 33 6.76 17.69 -2.94
C GLN A 33 7.48 16.44 -2.42
N ARG A 34 8.08 16.55 -1.23
CA ARG A 34 8.60 15.40 -0.47
C ARG A 34 7.52 14.94 0.50
N ILE A 35 6.97 13.76 0.26
CA ILE A 35 5.84 13.25 1.05
C ILE A 35 6.31 12.11 1.95
N LEU A 36 5.96 12.19 3.23
CA LEU A 36 6.07 11.09 4.18
C LEU A 36 4.74 10.32 4.18
N VAL A 37 4.81 8.99 4.04
CA VAL A 37 3.65 8.10 4.15
C VAL A 37 3.90 7.11 5.28
N THR A 38 3.01 7.08 6.26
CA THR A 38 3.05 6.07 7.33
C THR A 38 2.33 4.81 6.90
N LEU A 39 3.05 3.68 6.92
CA LEU A 39 2.49 2.35 6.73
C LEU A 39 2.17 1.78 8.12
N THR A 40 0.90 1.72 8.50
CA THR A 40 0.52 1.57 9.92
C THR A 40 0.50 0.14 10.44
N GLY A 41 0.45 -0.88 9.57
CA GLY A 41 0.30 -2.26 10.01
C GLY A 41 0.51 -3.30 8.90
N GLY A 42 0.89 -4.51 9.32
CA GLY A 42 1.16 -5.67 8.47
C GLY A 42 0.54 -6.96 9.01
N ASN A 43 -0.45 -6.87 9.91
CA ASN A 43 -1.03 -8.02 10.59
C ASN A 43 -2.06 -8.69 9.68
N VAL A 44 -1.56 -9.46 8.71
CA VAL A 44 -2.37 -10.19 7.75
C VAL A 44 -1.80 -11.59 7.56
N ASP A 45 -2.67 -12.59 7.58
CA ASP A 45 -2.29 -13.96 7.27
C ASP A 45 -2.03 -14.14 5.77
N GLU A 46 -1.36 -15.24 5.41
CA GLU A 46 -0.93 -15.48 4.03
C GLU A 46 -2.09 -15.68 3.04
N HIS A 47 -3.16 -16.33 3.49
CA HIS A 47 -4.34 -16.57 2.65
C HIS A 47 -4.99 -15.22 2.32
N ARG A 48 -5.30 -14.43 3.34
CA ARG A 48 -5.92 -13.12 3.16
C ARG A 48 -5.03 -12.15 2.39
N PHE A 49 -3.72 -12.19 2.62
CA PHE A 49 -2.77 -11.38 1.87
C PHE A 49 -2.82 -11.71 0.37
N SER A 50 -2.80 -13.00 0.02
CA SER A 50 -2.85 -13.47 -1.37
C SER A 50 -4.17 -13.10 -2.05
N GLU A 51 -5.31 -13.24 -1.36
CA GLU A 51 -6.62 -12.77 -1.86
C GLU A 51 -6.60 -11.27 -2.17
N CYS A 52 -6.10 -10.46 -1.25
CA CYS A 52 -6.04 -9.01 -1.43
C CYS A 52 -5.11 -8.61 -2.58
N LEU A 53 -4.02 -9.34 -2.80
CA LEU A 53 -3.14 -9.11 -3.95
C LEU A 53 -3.81 -9.49 -5.28
N ALA A 54 -4.59 -10.58 -5.32
CA ALA A 54 -5.33 -10.98 -6.51
C ALA A 54 -6.41 -9.96 -6.92
N LEU A 55 -7.01 -9.27 -5.95
CA LEU A 55 -8.00 -8.21 -6.17
C LEU A 55 -7.39 -6.86 -6.57
N ALA A 56 -6.09 -6.66 -6.34
CA ALA A 56 -5.41 -5.40 -6.61
C ALA A 56 -5.16 -5.23 -8.12
N ARG A 57 -5.89 -4.28 -8.71
CA ARG A 57 -5.74 -3.84 -10.11
C ARG A 57 -4.34 -3.26 -10.31
#